data_AF-A0A522IC76-F1
#
_entry.id   AF-A0A522IC76-F1
#
_cell.length_a   1.000
_cell.length_b   1.000
_cell.length_c   1.000
_cell.angle_alpha   90.00
_cell.angle_beta   90.00
_cell.angle_gamma   90.00
#
_symmetry.space_group_name_H-M   'P 1'
#
loop_
_entity.id
_entity.type
_entity.pdbx_description
1 polymer ?
#
loop_
_entity_poly.entity_id
_entity_poly.type
_entity_poly.pdbx_seq_one_letter_code
_entity_poly.pdbx_strand_id
1 'polypeptide(L)' 'MADPIVVAKSADGEVVFLPELANRHGCITGATGTGKTVTLQVLAQAFSRMGTPVFLAD' A
#
# COMPACT_ATOMS: atom_id res chain seq x y z
N MET A 1 -0.30 17.07 -6.58
CA MET A 1 0.46 16.11 -5.73
C MET A 1 -0.54 15.07 -5.29
N ALA A 2 -0.26 13.78 -5.44
CA ALA A 2 -1.19 12.73 -5.04
C ALA A 2 -1.23 12.60 -3.50
N ASP A 3 -2.42 12.38 -2.93
CA ASP A 3 -2.57 12.29 -1.48
C ASP A 3 -1.81 11.06 -0.93
N PRO A 4 -1.11 11.19 0.22
CA PRO A 4 -0.46 10.06 0.87
C PRO A 4 -1.43 8.94 1.22
N ILE A 5 -1.01 7.68 1.03
CA ILE A 5 -1.81 6.50 1.36
C ILE A 5 -1.47 6.06 2.79
N VAL A 6 -2.41 6.14 3.72
CA VAL A 6 -2.20 5.59 5.07
C VAL A 6 -2.10 4.07 5.01
N VAL A 7 -0.99 3.50 5.49
CA VAL A 7 -0.73 2.05 5.47
C VAL A 7 -0.68 1.42 6.86
N ALA A 8 -0.38 2.21 7.89
CA ALA A 8 -0.42 1.75 9.28
C ALA A 8 -0.68 2.91 10.25
N LYS A 9 -1.01 2.57 11.50
CA LYS A 9 -1.12 3.51 12.62
C LYS A 9 -0.23 3.00 13.75
N SER A 10 0.56 3.89 14.34
CA SER A 10 1.34 3.66 15.54
C SER A 10 0.92 4.64 16.64
N ALA A 11 1.48 4.49 17.85
CA ALA A 11 1.29 5.45 18.93
C ALA A 11 1.80 6.86 18.56
N ASP A 12 2.79 6.93 17.67
CA ASP A 12 3.43 8.17 17.21
C ASP A 12 2.69 8.82 16.02
N GLY A 13 1.66 8.17 15.48
CA GLY A 13 0.82 8.72 14.41
C GLY A 13 0.57 7.75 13.25
N GLU A 14 0.24 8.29 12.09
CA GLU A 14 -0.03 7.51 10.88
C GLU A 14 1.27 7.30 10.08
N VAL A 15 1.46 6.07 9.62
CA VAL A 15 2.50 5.73 8.66
C VAL A 15 1.89 5.76 7.28
N VAL A 16 2.46 6.57 6.41
CA VAL A 16 1.96 6.80 5.06
C VAL A 16 2.94 6.32 4.00
N PHE A 17 2.38 5.85 2.89
CA PHE A 17 3.07 5.56 1.66
C PHE A 17 2.88 6.75 0.71
N LEU A 18 3.98 7.27 0.16
CA LEU A 18 3.95 8.37 -0.80
C LEU A 18 3.76 7.80 -2.22
N PRO A 19 2.62 8.04 -2.91
CA PRO A 19 2.36 7.44 -4.23
C PRO A 19 3.43 7.75 -5.27
N GLU A 20 4.05 8.93 -5.17
CA GLU A 20 5.09 9.38 -6.10
C GLU A 20 6.37 8.55 -6.03
N LEU A 21 6.55 7.77 -4.95
CA LEU A 21 7.68 6.86 -4.76
C LEU A 21 7.35 5.41 -5.13
N ALA A 22 6.16 5.13 -5.68
CA ALA A 22 5.70 3.78 -6.02
C ALA A 22 6.54 3.08 -7.10
N ASN A 23 7.30 3.84 -7.89
CA ASN A 23 8.20 3.32 -8.92
C ASN A 23 9.48 2.66 -8.37
N ARG A 24 9.71 2.65 -7.05
CA ARG A 24 10.93 2.11 -6.43
C ARG A 24 10.88 0.62 -6.05
N HIS A 25 9.81 -0.08 -6.40
CA HIS A 25 9.50 -1.43 -5.92
C HIS A 25 9.42 -1.52 -4.39
N GLY A 26 8.63 -2.47 -3.89
CA GLY A 26 8.43 -2.68 -2.46
C GLY A 26 8.28 -4.17 -2.15
N CYS A 27 8.57 -4.54 -0.91
CA CYS A 27 8.42 -5.91 -0.43
C CYS A 27 7.48 -5.92 0.77
N ILE A 28 6.38 -6.67 0.67
CA ILE A 28 5.50 -6.97 1.79
C ILE A 28 5.82 -8.39 2.24
N THR A 29 6.36 -8.51 3.45
CA THR A 29 6.79 -9.79 4.03
C THR A 29 6.10 -10.02 5.38
N GLY A 30 6.05 -11.27 5.81
CA GLY A 30 5.37 -11.70 7.04
C GLY A 30 4.96 -13.16 7.02
N ALA A 31 4.63 -13.71 8.18
CA ALA A 31 4.15 -15.09 8.29
C ALA A 31 2.74 -15.27 7.67
N THR A 32 2.28 -16.52 7.53
CA THR A 32 0.89 -16.79 7.13
C THR A 32 -0.07 -16.21 8.16
N GLY A 33 -1.14 -15.57 7.71
CA GLY A 33 -2.13 -14.93 8.59
C GLY A 33 -1.75 -13.53 9.10
N THR A 34 -0.59 -12.98 8.74
CA THR A 34 -0.18 -11.62 9.16
C THR A 34 -0.66 -10.49 8.22
N GLY A 35 -1.64 -10.77 7.35
CA GLY A 35 -2.29 -9.74 6.54
C GLY A 35 -1.60 -9.34 5.24
N LYS A 36 -0.54 -10.02 4.77
CA LYS A 36 0.17 -9.69 3.51
C LYS A 36 -0.76 -9.44 2.31
N THR A 37 -1.68 -10.36 2.05
CA THR A 37 -2.64 -10.27 0.94
C THR A 37 -3.58 -9.06 1.10
N VAL A 38 -4.08 -8.83 2.31
CA VAL A 38 -4.95 -7.67 2.59
C VAL A 38 -4.18 -6.36 2.43
N THR A 39 -2.92 -6.30 2.86
CA THR A 39 -2.06 -5.12 2.66
C THR A 39 -1.86 -4.82 1.16
N LEU A 40 -1.60 -5.85 0.33
CA LEU A 40 -1.51 -5.68 -1.12
C LEU A 40 -2.84 -5.17 -1.72
N GLN A 41 -3.98 -5.71 -1.29
CA GLN A 41 -5.30 -5.29 -1.75
C GLN A 41 -5.61 -3.83 -1.39
N VAL A 42 -5.27 -3.39 -0.18
CA VAL A 42 -5.47 -1.99 0.26
C VAL A 42 -4.63 -1.03 -0.59
N LEU A 43 -3.36 -1.35 -0.84
CA LEU A 43 -2.51 -0.54 -1.71
C LEU A 43 -3.05 -0.51 -3.14
N ALA A 44 -3.42 -1.67 -3.70
CA ALA A 44 -4.01 -1.76 -5.03
C ALA A 44 -5.29 -0.92 -5.15
N GLN A 45 -6.17 -0.98 -4.15
CA GLN A 45 -7.38 -0.17 -4.12
C GLN A 45 -7.08 1.33 -4.05
N ALA A 46 -6.09 1.73 -3.25
CA ALA A 46 -5.67 3.13 -3.16
C ALA A 46 -5.12 3.65 -4.50
N PHE A 47 -4.25 2.89 -5.17
CA PHE A 47 -3.78 3.24 -6.52
C PHE A 47 -4.91 3.29 -7.55
N SER A 48 -5.82 2.32 -7.53
CA SER A 48 -6.98 2.31 -8.43
C SER A 48 -7.88 3.54 -8.23
N ARG A 49 -8.13 3.96 -6.98
CA ARG A 49 -8.91 5.17 -6.68
C ARG A 49 -8.25 6.46 -7.17
N MET A 50 -6.92 6.48 -7.28
CA MET A 50 -6.18 7.59 -7.89
C MET A 50 -6.16 7.55 -9.43
N GLY A 51 -6.81 6.56 -10.04
CA GLY A 51 -6.85 6.37 -11.50
C GLY A 51 -5.64 5.60 -12.06
N THR A 52 -4.77 5.06 -11.21
CA THR A 52 -3.64 4.24 -11.66
C THR A 52 -4.11 2.81 -11.96
N PRO A 53 -3.88 2.28 -13.17
CA PRO A 53 -4.15 0.87 -13.47
C PRO A 53 -3.31 -0.04 -12.57
N VAL A 54 -3.96 -1.01 -11.93
CA VAL A 54 -3.29 -1.96 -11.05
C VAL A 54 -3.46 -3.38 -11.59
N PHE A 55 -2.36 -4.11 -11.64
CA PHE A 55 -2.35 -5.54 -11.89
C PHE A 55 -1.87 -6.25 -10.63
N LEU A 56 -2.61 -7.25 -10.18
CA LEU A 56 -2.27 -8.09 -9.04
C LEU A 56 -2.28 -9.55 -9.50
N ALA A 57 -1.16 -10.24 -9.33
CA ALA A 57 -1.07 -11.69 -9.45
C ALA A 57 -1.17 -12.29 -8.05
N ASP A 58 -1.87 -13.43 -7.95
CA ASP A 58 -1.92 -14.27 -6.73
C ASP A 58 -0.81 -15.32 -6.79
#